data_AF-A0A1B6F974-F1
#
_entry.id   AF-A0A1B6F974-F1
#
_cell.length_a   1.000
_cell.length_b   1.000
_cell.length_c   1.000
_cell.angle_alpha   90.00
_cell.angle_beta   90.00
_cell.angle_gamma   90.00
#
_symmetry.space_group_name_H-M   'P 1'
#
loop_
_entity.id
_entity.type
_entity.pdbx_description
1 polymer ?
#
loop_
_entity_poly.entity_id
_entity_poly.type
_entity_poly.pdbx_seq_one_letter_code
_entity_poly.pdbx_strand_id
1 'polypeptide(L)'
;LCDRLTHIYEHANTLTQEEVKFKELRSEAAAATLRLKPKCEYLLDVEVEEYYTAFLDMVKNVLDGNMDANAYEDTLREMFGIHAYLAFTLDKVVIYAVRQLQHLVADEPCTECVDLYMKAHSRGGAGGLCATANMRAHAEAAYQRKAELALADENCFKMFIYKVDCKITIELLDSEGDENEVPTREVEKWSAYVDRYSKSSNKEKDETMDIDEDGETEQDRRLFGKAIFLPRNVRLWHERVGNNKTNMPKIDSCDDTECKFNLNSYKMVFVLDRESYLYKRQALLRARKTHKQLSRRMSVKFHEWHQNWSENHLSPQQYEFANEWMMGNLSDYKVNHTTILTDNPLDKPPYRVYNRFRVEYK
;
A
#
# COMPACT_ATOMS: atom_id res chain seq x y z
N LEU A 1 -18.33 21.04 -4.51
CA LEU A 1 -18.45 22.37 -3.88
C LEU A 1 -17.55 23.38 -4.56
N CYS A 2 -16.23 23.23 -4.48
CA CYS A 2 -15.26 24.16 -5.05
C CYS A 2 -15.49 24.44 -6.54
N ASP A 3 -15.69 23.39 -7.34
CA ASP A 3 -15.98 23.50 -8.77
C ASP A 3 -17.20 24.39 -9.07
N ARG A 4 -18.31 24.19 -8.35
CA ARG A 4 -19.52 25.01 -8.50
C ARG A 4 -19.30 26.47 -8.09
N LEU A 5 -18.55 26.70 -7.00
CA LEU A 5 -18.20 28.05 -6.56
C LEU A 5 -17.30 28.78 -7.57
N THR A 6 -16.37 28.06 -8.19
CA THR A 6 -15.51 28.60 -9.25
C THR A 6 -16.34 28.98 -10.48
N HIS A 7 -17.25 28.12 -10.92
CA HIS A 7 -18.11 28.44 -12.06
C HIS A 7 -19.00 29.67 -11.82
N ILE A 8 -19.53 29.83 -10.61
CA ILE A 8 -20.32 31.02 -10.26
C ILE A 8 -19.42 32.27 -10.23
N TYR A 9 -18.19 32.15 -9.73
CA TYR A 9 -17.21 33.23 -9.75
C TYR A 9 -16.84 33.68 -11.18
N GLU A 10 -16.59 32.72 -12.07
CA GLU A 10 -16.32 32.99 -13.49
C GLU A 10 -17.50 33.67 -14.19
N HIS A 11 -18.73 33.23 -13.87
CA HIS A 11 -19.95 33.87 -14.38
C HIS A 11 -20.13 35.28 -13.83
N ALA A 12 -19.89 35.52 -12.54
CA ALA A 12 -19.94 36.86 -11.95
C ALA A 12 -18.94 37.82 -12.63
N ASN A 13 -17.72 37.35 -12.90
CA ASN A 13 -16.71 38.12 -13.64
C ASN A 13 -17.14 38.41 -15.08
N THR A 14 -17.78 37.45 -15.75
CA THR A 14 -18.30 37.65 -17.10
C THR A 14 -19.39 38.72 -17.10
N LEU A 15 -20.34 38.67 -16.16
CA LEU A 15 -21.39 39.68 -16.01
C LEU A 15 -20.80 41.07 -15.70
N THR A 16 -19.76 41.13 -14.87
CA THR A 16 -19.05 42.38 -14.56
C THR A 16 -18.42 42.98 -15.82
N GLN A 17 -17.75 42.16 -16.64
CA GLN A 17 -17.14 42.60 -17.89
C GLN A 17 -18.19 43.06 -18.93
N GLU A 18 -19.35 42.40 -18.97
CA GLU A 18 -20.47 42.81 -19.82
C GLU A 18 -21.07 44.13 -19.35
N GLU A 19 -21.29 44.31 -18.04
CA GLU A 19 -21.79 45.57 -17.49
C GLU A 19 -20.84 46.73 -17.85
N VAL A 20 -19.52 46.56 -17.68
CA VAL A 20 -18.53 47.59 -18.07
C VAL A 20 -18.62 47.96 -19.56
N LYS A 21 -18.87 46.99 -20.45
CA LYS A 21 -18.98 47.22 -21.90
C LYS A 21 -20.27 47.92 -22.31
N PHE A 22 -21.38 47.61 -21.65
CA PHE A 22 -22.71 48.08 -22.04
C PHE A 22 -23.26 49.20 -21.15
N LYS A 23 -22.53 49.61 -20.09
CA LYS A 23 -22.92 50.68 -19.15
C LYS A 23 -23.32 51.98 -19.85
N GLU A 24 -22.55 52.37 -20.88
CA GLU A 24 -22.79 53.61 -21.63
C GLU A 24 -24.03 53.56 -22.54
N LEU A 25 -24.48 52.35 -22.91
CA LEU A 25 -25.65 52.14 -23.77
C LEU A 25 -26.96 52.05 -22.97
N ARG A 26 -26.89 52.06 -21.63
CA ARG A 26 -28.02 51.84 -20.73
C ARG A 26 -28.78 53.15 -20.45
N SER A 27 -30.03 53.24 -20.90
CA SER A 27 -30.94 54.32 -20.51
C SER A 27 -31.76 53.92 -19.28
N GLU A 28 -31.58 54.64 -18.17
CA GLU A 28 -32.30 54.40 -16.91
C GLU A 28 -33.82 54.58 -17.04
N ALA A 29 -34.24 55.52 -17.90
CA ALA A 29 -35.66 55.77 -18.18
C ALA A 29 -36.31 54.57 -18.91
N ALA A 30 -35.57 53.93 -19.81
CA ALA A 30 -36.04 52.72 -20.50
C ALA A 30 -36.13 51.53 -19.55
N ALA A 31 -35.13 51.34 -18.68
CA ALA A 31 -35.11 50.28 -17.68
C ALA A 31 -36.26 50.40 -16.67
N ALA A 32 -36.58 51.62 -16.23
CA ALA A 32 -37.72 51.89 -15.35
C ALA A 32 -39.06 51.60 -16.04
N THR A 33 -39.20 52.00 -17.31
CA THR A 33 -40.42 51.77 -18.10
C THR A 33 -40.69 50.28 -18.33
N LEU A 34 -39.64 49.52 -18.62
CA LEU A 34 -39.71 48.08 -18.86
C LEU A 34 -39.72 47.23 -17.58
N ARG A 35 -39.66 47.89 -16.40
CA ARG A 35 -39.61 47.22 -15.09
C ARG A 35 -38.49 46.18 -14.99
N LEU A 36 -37.33 46.50 -15.56
CA LEU A 36 -36.16 45.62 -15.56
C LEU A 36 -35.35 45.70 -14.26
N LYS A 37 -35.78 46.53 -13.29
CA LYS A 37 -35.16 46.57 -11.98
C LYS A 37 -35.41 45.25 -11.24
N PRO A 38 -34.41 44.72 -10.51
CA PRO A 38 -34.60 43.56 -9.64
C PRO A 38 -35.80 43.77 -8.73
N LYS A 39 -36.59 42.70 -8.51
CA LYS A 39 -37.76 42.80 -7.63
C LYS A 39 -37.37 42.70 -6.17
N CYS A 40 -36.24 42.05 -5.89
CA CYS A 40 -35.70 41.94 -4.54
C CYS A 40 -35.09 43.29 -4.12
N GLU A 41 -35.62 43.89 -3.05
CA GLU A 41 -35.20 45.21 -2.56
C GLU A 41 -33.71 45.23 -2.17
N TYR A 42 -33.18 44.09 -1.71
CA TYR A 42 -31.77 43.89 -1.40
C TYR A 42 -30.85 43.94 -2.63
N LEU A 43 -31.34 43.65 -3.83
CA LEU A 43 -30.56 43.68 -5.08
C LEU A 43 -30.56 45.07 -5.76
N LEU A 44 -31.36 46.02 -5.27
CA LEU A 44 -31.44 47.36 -5.88
C LEU A 44 -30.15 48.17 -5.67
N ASP A 45 -29.44 47.91 -4.58
CA ASP A 45 -28.20 48.61 -4.19
C ASP A 45 -26.94 47.77 -4.42
N VAL A 46 -27.06 46.53 -4.91
CA VAL A 46 -25.92 45.64 -5.17
C VAL A 46 -25.43 45.88 -6.60
N GLU A 47 -24.21 46.39 -6.74
CA GLU A 47 -23.56 46.53 -8.03
C GLU A 47 -23.13 45.17 -8.59
N VAL A 48 -23.05 45.05 -9.93
CA VAL A 48 -22.67 43.80 -10.62
C VAL A 48 -21.29 43.27 -10.15
N GLU A 49 -20.40 44.18 -9.76
CA GLU A 49 -19.07 43.89 -9.20
C GLU A 49 -19.14 43.14 -7.86
N GLU A 50 -20.23 43.31 -7.10
CA GLU A 50 -20.45 42.72 -5.78
C GLU A 50 -21.34 41.46 -5.84
N TYR A 51 -21.71 40.99 -7.03
CA TYR A 51 -22.61 39.83 -7.17
C TYR A 51 -22.05 38.57 -6.53
N TYR A 52 -20.73 38.34 -6.64
CA TYR A 52 -20.12 37.17 -6.02
C TYR A 52 -20.09 37.26 -4.50
N THR A 53 -19.80 38.44 -3.93
CA THR A 53 -19.78 38.66 -2.48
C THR A 53 -21.18 38.56 -1.90
N ALA A 54 -22.18 39.19 -2.54
CA ALA A 54 -23.58 39.09 -2.16
C ALA A 54 -24.10 37.64 -2.23
N PHE A 55 -23.72 36.90 -3.27
CA PHE A 55 -24.01 35.48 -3.39
C PHE A 55 -23.48 34.66 -2.21
N LEU A 56 -22.24 34.89 -1.78
CA LEU A 56 -21.67 34.17 -0.65
C LEU A 56 -22.43 34.46 0.65
N ASP A 57 -22.86 35.70 0.86
CA ASP A 57 -23.65 36.07 2.04
C ASP A 57 -25.07 35.49 1.99
N MET A 58 -25.67 35.41 0.80
CA MET A 58 -26.93 34.69 0.60
C MET A 58 -26.81 33.20 0.92
N VAL A 59 -25.73 32.54 0.48
CA VAL A 59 -25.47 31.13 0.83
C VAL A 59 -25.36 30.96 2.35
N LYS A 60 -24.66 31.86 3.05
CA LYS A 60 -24.58 31.83 4.53
C LYS A 60 -25.96 32.01 5.16
N ASN A 61 -26.76 32.97 4.69
CA ASN A 61 -28.09 33.22 5.23
C ASN A 61 -29.04 32.04 5.06
N VAL A 62 -28.94 31.28 3.96
CA VAL A 62 -29.70 30.03 3.79
C VAL A 62 -29.21 28.95 4.75
N LEU A 63 -27.89 28.83 4.92
CA LEU A 63 -27.30 27.86 5.85
C LEU A 63 -27.66 28.15 7.31
N ASP A 64 -27.74 29.42 7.69
CA ASP A 64 -28.15 29.87 9.02
C ASP A 64 -29.68 29.78 9.22
N GLY A 65 -30.44 29.47 8.17
CA GLY A 65 -31.91 29.38 8.20
C GLY A 65 -32.62 30.75 8.21
N ASN A 66 -31.90 31.84 7.98
CA ASN A 66 -32.43 33.19 7.89
C ASN A 66 -33.11 33.50 6.54
N MET A 67 -32.92 32.64 5.53
CA MET A 67 -33.55 32.75 4.22
C MET A 67 -34.10 31.40 3.76
N ASP A 68 -35.32 31.41 3.19
CA ASP A 68 -35.94 30.22 2.61
C ASP A 68 -35.24 29.79 1.31
N ALA A 69 -35.23 28.48 1.02
CA ALA A 69 -34.60 27.93 -0.18
C ALA A 69 -35.23 28.44 -1.48
N ASN A 70 -36.55 28.60 -1.54
CA ASN A 70 -37.20 29.11 -2.76
C ASN A 70 -36.86 30.60 -2.96
N ALA A 71 -36.89 31.39 -1.89
CA ALA A 71 -36.51 32.80 -1.94
C ALA A 71 -35.04 33.00 -2.38
N TYR A 72 -34.14 32.13 -1.90
CA TYR A 72 -32.75 32.08 -2.35
C TYR A 72 -32.63 31.78 -3.84
N GLU A 73 -33.29 30.73 -4.33
CA GLU A 73 -33.23 30.35 -5.74
C GLU A 73 -33.80 31.44 -6.65
N ASP A 74 -34.91 32.06 -6.27
CA ASP A 74 -35.54 33.13 -7.05
C ASP A 74 -34.63 34.37 -7.11
N THR A 75 -34.03 34.76 -5.98
CA THR A 75 -33.08 35.88 -5.94
C THR A 75 -31.84 35.59 -6.79
N LEU A 76 -31.34 34.35 -6.78
CA LEU A 76 -30.22 33.97 -7.65
C LEU A 76 -30.56 33.92 -9.13
N ARG A 77 -31.80 33.55 -9.49
CA ARG A 77 -32.29 33.63 -10.88
C ARG A 77 -32.36 35.08 -11.35
N GLU A 78 -32.67 36.03 -10.46
CA GLU A 78 -32.60 37.45 -10.80
C GLU A 78 -31.15 37.94 -11.02
N MET A 79 -30.18 37.42 -10.25
CA MET A 79 -28.76 37.81 -10.38
C MET A 79 -28.02 37.16 -11.55
N PHE A 80 -28.09 35.82 -11.66
CA PHE A 80 -27.29 35.00 -12.57
C PHE A 80 -28.11 34.37 -13.70
N GLY A 81 -29.42 34.64 -13.76
CA GLY A 81 -30.29 34.14 -14.81
C GLY A 81 -30.32 32.61 -14.86
N ILE A 82 -30.16 32.08 -16.07
CA ILE A 82 -30.18 30.63 -16.32
C ILE A 82 -29.00 29.89 -15.67
N HIS A 83 -27.91 30.57 -15.32
CA HIS A 83 -26.70 29.93 -14.75
C HIS A 83 -26.79 29.73 -13.22
N ALA A 84 -27.85 30.25 -12.58
CA ALA A 84 -28.09 30.14 -11.15
C ALA A 84 -28.26 28.68 -10.66
N TYR A 85 -28.62 27.74 -11.54
CA TYR A 85 -28.90 26.34 -11.14
C TYR A 85 -27.72 25.63 -10.46
N LEU A 86 -26.49 26.05 -10.75
CA LEU A 86 -25.29 25.52 -10.09
C LEU A 86 -25.28 25.77 -8.58
N ALA A 87 -26.01 26.78 -8.13
CA ALA A 87 -26.05 27.26 -6.76
C ALA A 87 -27.21 26.72 -5.92
N PHE A 88 -28.28 26.21 -6.55
CA PHE A 88 -29.55 25.87 -5.87
C PHE A 88 -29.41 24.83 -4.76
N THR A 89 -28.46 23.89 -4.90
CA THR A 89 -28.25 22.80 -3.94
C THR A 89 -26.97 22.94 -3.12
N LEU A 90 -26.35 24.12 -3.11
CA LEU A 90 -25.13 24.36 -2.33
C LEU A 90 -25.37 24.21 -0.83
N ASP A 91 -26.52 24.66 -0.34
CA ASP A 91 -26.96 24.50 1.05
C ASP A 91 -26.95 23.02 1.46
N LYS A 92 -27.54 22.14 0.63
CA LYS A 92 -27.59 20.69 0.90
C LYS A 92 -26.21 20.08 0.90
N VAL A 93 -25.35 20.44 -0.05
CA VAL A 93 -23.97 19.92 -0.10
C VAL A 93 -23.20 20.28 1.18
N VAL A 94 -23.33 21.52 1.65
CA VAL A 94 -22.70 21.97 2.89
C VAL A 94 -23.31 21.26 4.11
N ILE A 95 -24.64 21.16 4.19
CA ILE A 95 -25.34 20.42 5.26
C ILE A 95 -24.88 18.96 5.30
N TYR A 96 -24.78 18.28 4.16
CA TYR A 96 -24.27 16.92 4.10
C TYR A 96 -22.82 16.84 4.55
N ALA A 97 -21.96 17.77 4.13
CA ALA A 97 -20.56 17.81 4.57
C ALA A 97 -20.45 18.00 6.09
N VAL A 98 -21.22 18.93 6.67
CA VAL A 98 -21.28 19.15 8.12
C VAL A 98 -21.81 17.92 8.83
N ARG A 99 -22.85 17.27 8.30
CA ARG A 99 -23.39 16.03 8.88
C ARG A 99 -22.34 14.92 8.88
N GLN A 100 -21.58 14.75 7.80
CA GLN A 100 -20.50 13.77 7.76
C GLN A 100 -19.37 14.11 8.74
N LEU A 101 -19.04 15.39 8.91
CA LEU A 101 -18.09 15.82 9.95
C LEU A 101 -18.60 15.52 11.36
N GLN A 102 -19.90 15.74 11.62
CA GLN A 102 -20.52 15.37 12.89
C GLN A 102 -20.45 13.86 13.13
N HIS A 103 -20.73 13.03 12.11
CA HIS A 103 -20.56 11.58 12.21
C HIS A 103 -19.12 11.20 12.54
N LEU A 104 -18.12 11.77 11.85
CA LEU A 104 -16.70 11.48 12.10
C LEU A 104 -16.25 11.77 13.55
N VAL A 105 -16.89 12.73 14.23
CA VAL A 105 -16.52 13.13 15.60
C VAL A 105 -17.41 12.45 16.65
N ALA A 106 -18.65 12.13 16.32
CA ALA A 106 -19.60 11.50 17.25
C ALA A 106 -19.44 9.98 17.32
N ASP A 107 -18.95 9.37 16.24
CA ASP A 107 -18.87 7.92 16.12
C ASP A 107 -17.55 7.37 16.68
N GLU A 108 -17.67 6.38 17.57
CA GLU A 108 -16.53 5.83 18.32
C GLU A 108 -15.48 5.17 17.40
N PRO A 109 -15.84 4.32 16.41
CA PRO A 109 -14.88 3.72 15.47
C PRO A 109 -14.14 4.77 14.64
N CYS A 110 -14.81 5.85 14.23
CA CYS A 110 -14.19 6.95 13.50
C CYS A 110 -13.10 7.64 14.34
N THR A 111 -13.39 7.94 15.61
CA THR A 111 -12.41 8.56 16.52
C THR A 111 -11.25 7.62 16.84
N GLU A 112 -11.52 6.33 17.03
CA GLU A 112 -10.47 5.33 17.26
C GLU A 112 -9.53 5.20 16.04
N CYS A 113 -10.07 5.24 14.82
CA CYS A 113 -9.28 5.22 13.59
C CYS A 113 -8.35 6.43 13.49
N VAL A 114 -8.82 7.63 13.85
CA VAL A 114 -8.00 8.84 13.87
C VAL A 114 -6.87 8.70 14.90
N ASP A 115 -7.17 8.21 16.08
CA ASP A 115 -6.17 7.98 17.13
C ASP A 115 -5.13 6.92 16.74
N LEU A 116 -5.57 5.81 16.14
CA LEU A 116 -4.72 4.77 15.58
C LEU A 116 -3.78 5.36 14.52
N TYR A 117 -4.30 6.18 13.60
CA TYR A 117 -3.51 6.85 12.58
C TYR A 117 -2.46 7.78 13.21
N MET A 118 -2.85 8.64 14.15
CA MET A 118 -1.92 9.60 14.78
C MET A 118 -0.80 8.88 15.52
N LYS A 119 -1.11 7.78 16.25
CA LYS A 119 -0.12 6.93 16.92
C LYS A 119 0.81 6.27 15.91
N ALA A 120 0.28 5.65 14.85
CA ALA A 120 1.09 5.00 13.83
C ALA A 120 1.94 6.00 13.03
N HIS A 121 1.42 7.18 12.74
CA HIS A 121 2.14 8.24 12.03
C HIS A 121 3.35 8.74 12.83
N SER A 122 3.18 8.98 14.14
CA SER A 122 4.28 9.39 15.02
C SER A 122 5.43 8.38 15.07
N ARG A 123 5.13 7.10 14.83
CA ARG A 123 6.09 5.98 14.81
C ARG A 123 6.59 5.63 13.39
N GLY A 124 6.19 6.37 12.36
CA GLY A 124 6.56 6.09 10.97
C GLY A 124 5.86 4.87 10.34
N GLY A 125 4.82 4.34 10.99
CA GLY A 125 4.04 3.17 10.56
C GLY A 125 2.80 3.51 9.72
N ALA A 126 2.45 4.79 9.54
CA ALA A 126 1.30 5.22 8.74
C ALA A 126 1.72 5.83 7.39
N GLY A 127 2.51 5.09 6.62
CA GLY A 127 2.98 5.55 5.30
C GLY A 127 4.21 6.46 5.32
N GLY A 128 4.72 6.78 4.13
CA GLY A 128 5.97 7.52 3.93
C GLY A 128 6.49 7.41 2.50
N LEU A 129 7.76 7.73 2.27
CA LEU A 129 8.36 7.65 0.93
C LEU A 129 8.33 6.21 0.40
N CYS A 130 7.89 6.02 -0.86
CA CYS A 130 7.86 4.70 -1.52
C CYS A 130 9.23 4.02 -1.52
N ALA A 131 10.32 4.79 -1.63
CA ALA A 131 11.70 4.28 -1.57
C ALA A 131 12.03 3.56 -0.25
N THR A 132 11.33 3.89 0.84
CA THR A 132 11.52 3.34 2.18
C THR A 132 10.40 2.37 2.59
N ALA A 133 9.48 2.03 1.69
CA ALA A 133 8.31 1.21 2.01
C ALA A 133 8.70 -0.12 2.66
N ASN A 134 9.68 -0.83 2.09
CA ASN A 134 10.15 -2.12 2.62
C ASN A 134 10.71 -2.01 4.06
N MET A 135 11.29 -0.87 4.45
CA MET A 135 11.81 -0.68 5.81
C MET A 135 10.71 -0.42 6.84
N ARG A 136 9.51 -0.04 6.37
CA ARG A 136 8.34 0.31 7.20
C ARG A 136 7.23 -0.73 7.11
N ALA A 137 7.39 -1.75 6.26
CA ALA A 137 6.40 -2.80 6.02
C ALA A 137 5.90 -3.47 7.32
N HIS A 138 6.81 -3.72 8.27
CA HIS A 138 6.44 -4.26 9.58
C HIS A 138 5.51 -3.33 10.39
N ALA A 139 5.89 -2.05 10.48
CA ALA A 139 5.12 -1.05 11.23
C ALA A 139 3.77 -0.77 10.56
N GLU A 140 3.73 -0.74 9.22
CA GLU A 140 2.50 -0.62 8.43
C GLU A 140 1.59 -1.85 8.60
N ALA A 141 2.15 -3.06 8.63
CA ALA A 141 1.38 -4.28 8.87
C ALA A 141 0.83 -4.36 10.31
N ALA A 142 1.59 -3.90 11.31
CA ALA A 142 1.12 -3.82 12.69
C ALA A 142 0.00 -2.77 12.84
N TYR A 143 0.10 -1.64 12.15
CA TYR A 143 -0.98 -0.65 12.07
C TYR A 143 -2.23 -1.24 11.41
N GLN A 144 -2.06 -1.93 10.28
CA GLN A 144 -3.18 -2.57 9.56
C GLN A 144 -3.93 -3.58 10.45
N ARG A 145 -3.23 -4.50 11.13
CA ARG A 145 -3.90 -5.47 12.03
C ARG A 145 -4.67 -4.81 13.16
N LYS A 146 -4.17 -3.68 13.70
CA LYS A 146 -4.87 -2.95 14.76
C LYS A 146 -6.13 -2.27 14.23
N ALA A 147 -6.10 -1.76 13.00
CA ALA A 147 -7.27 -1.19 12.34
C ALA A 147 -8.32 -2.27 12.01
N GLU A 148 -7.89 -3.43 11.49
CA GLU A 148 -8.77 -4.59 11.23
C GLU A 148 -9.47 -5.09 12.50
N LEU A 149 -8.77 -5.10 13.64
CA LEU A 149 -9.36 -5.47 14.94
C LEU A 149 -10.34 -4.42 15.47
N ALA A 150 -10.04 -3.13 15.30
CA ALA A 150 -10.92 -2.04 15.75
C ALA A 150 -12.19 -1.93 14.90
N LEU A 151 -12.12 -2.31 13.63
CA LEU A 151 -13.22 -2.27 12.66
C LEU A 151 -13.74 -3.67 12.30
N ALA A 152 -13.65 -4.65 13.22
CA ALA A 152 -13.96 -6.05 12.92
C ALA A 152 -15.40 -6.26 12.43
N ASP A 153 -16.35 -5.42 12.87
CA ASP A 153 -17.76 -5.49 12.50
C ASP A 153 -18.09 -4.64 11.24
N GLU A 154 -17.09 -3.98 10.64
CA GLU A 154 -17.25 -3.08 9.50
C GLU A 154 -16.32 -3.42 8.33
N ASN A 155 -16.61 -2.84 7.16
CA ASN A 155 -15.74 -2.95 6.00
C ASN A 155 -14.53 -2.01 6.19
N CYS A 156 -13.34 -2.58 6.39
CA CYS A 156 -12.13 -1.80 6.57
C CYS A 156 -11.47 -1.49 5.21
N PHE A 157 -11.19 -0.22 4.93
CA PHE A 157 -10.55 0.21 3.68
C PHE A 157 -9.16 0.79 3.94
N LYS A 158 -8.18 0.33 3.17
CA LYS A 158 -6.81 0.84 3.15
C LYS A 158 -6.64 1.84 2.00
N MET A 159 -6.20 3.05 2.34
CA MET A 159 -6.01 4.13 1.35
C MET A 159 -4.52 4.43 1.19
N PHE A 160 -4.04 4.49 -0.06
CA PHE A 160 -2.71 5.00 -0.41
C PHE A 160 -2.82 6.25 -1.25
N ILE A 161 -2.01 7.26 -0.92
CA ILE A 161 -1.93 8.54 -1.63
C ILE A 161 -0.51 8.71 -2.18
N TYR A 162 -0.39 8.61 -3.51
CA TYR A 162 0.85 8.83 -4.26
C TYR A 162 0.93 10.30 -4.67
N LYS A 163 1.60 11.12 -3.86
CA LYS A 163 1.66 12.59 -4.05
C LYS A 163 2.30 13.01 -5.37
N VAL A 164 3.34 12.29 -5.83
CA VAL A 164 4.07 12.63 -7.07
C VAL A 164 3.21 12.37 -8.30
N ASP A 165 2.49 11.25 -8.31
CA ASP A 165 1.66 10.81 -9.44
C ASP A 165 0.21 11.32 -9.34
N CYS A 166 -0.12 12.12 -8.31
CA CYS A 166 -1.47 12.56 -7.98
C CYS A 166 -2.52 11.42 -7.98
N LYS A 167 -2.10 10.22 -7.56
CA LYS A 167 -2.91 9.00 -7.61
C LYS A 167 -3.35 8.58 -6.22
N ILE A 168 -4.60 8.17 -6.08
CA ILE A 168 -5.14 7.54 -4.87
C ILE A 168 -5.55 6.11 -5.21
N THR A 169 -5.24 5.16 -4.34
CA THR A 169 -5.76 3.79 -4.43
C THR A 169 -6.48 3.44 -3.13
N ILE A 170 -7.61 2.77 -3.26
CA ILE A 170 -8.44 2.32 -2.15
C ILE A 170 -8.53 0.80 -2.29
N GLU A 171 -8.15 0.08 -1.24
CA GLU A 171 -8.12 -1.37 -1.15
C GLU A 171 -9.08 -1.79 -0.02
N LEU A 172 -10.00 -2.71 -0.31
CA LEU A 172 -10.83 -3.32 0.72
C LEU A 172 -10.01 -4.39 1.44
N LEU A 173 -9.93 -4.30 2.77
CA LEU A 173 -9.33 -5.32 3.61
C LEU A 173 -10.42 -6.35 3.93
N ASP A 174 -10.05 -7.62 3.83
CA ASP A 174 -10.96 -8.74 4.08
C ASP A 174 -11.11 -8.93 5.60
N SER A 175 -12.25 -8.50 6.16
CA SER A 175 -12.59 -8.68 7.57
C SER A 175 -13.34 -9.99 7.83
N GLU A 176 -13.75 -10.74 6.79
CA GLU A 176 -14.40 -12.04 6.97
C GLU A 176 -13.39 -13.05 7.50
N GLY A 177 -13.57 -13.43 8.76
CA GLY A 177 -12.66 -14.29 9.51
C GLY A 177 -12.38 -15.60 8.80
N ASP A 178 -11.10 -15.94 8.68
CA ASP A 178 -10.65 -17.30 8.50
C ASP A 178 -10.97 -18.02 9.84
N GLU A 179 -12.21 -18.53 9.98
CA GLU A 179 -12.68 -19.38 11.08
C GLU A 179 -11.87 -20.70 11.12
N ASN A 180 -10.61 -20.61 11.50
CA ASN A 180 -9.83 -21.77 11.91
C ASN A 180 -9.81 -21.78 13.45
N GLU A 181 -10.86 -22.33 14.05
CA GLU A 181 -10.90 -22.67 15.48
C GLU A 181 -9.61 -23.43 15.86
N VAL A 182 -8.80 -22.85 16.74
CA VAL A 182 -7.65 -23.55 17.32
C VAL A 182 -8.17 -24.56 18.35
N PRO A 183 -7.94 -25.88 18.21
CA PRO A 183 -8.53 -26.88 19.08
C PRO A 183 -8.13 -26.72 20.55
N THR A 184 -9.12 -26.64 21.43
CA THR A 184 -9.02 -26.42 22.89
C THR A 184 -8.05 -27.37 23.62
N ARG A 185 -7.70 -28.50 23.01
CA ARG A 185 -6.80 -29.54 23.55
C ARG A 185 -5.31 -29.13 23.59
N GLU A 186 -4.93 -28.06 22.88
CA GLU A 186 -3.56 -27.52 22.89
C GLU A 186 -3.28 -26.57 24.07
N VAL A 187 -4.35 -26.00 24.66
CA VAL A 187 -4.27 -25.03 25.76
C VAL A 187 -3.85 -25.69 27.09
N GLU A 188 -4.31 -26.92 27.36
CA GLU A 188 -3.96 -27.66 28.59
C GLU A 188 -2.50 -28.15 28.62
N LYS A 189 -1.87 -28.36 27.45
CA LYS A 189 -0.46 -28.74 27.36
C LYS A 189 0.48 -27.55 27.52
N TRP A 190 -0.02 -26.36 27.19
CA TRP A 190 0.70 -25.09 27.30
C TRP A 190 0.90 -24.67 28.76
N SER A 191 -0.14 -24.77 29.59
CA SER A 191 -0.04 -24.49 31.04
C SER A 191 1.01 -25.38 31.73
N ALA A 192 1.11 -26.66 31.35
CA ALA A 192 2.12 -27.57 31.86
C ALA A 192 3.57 -27.24 31.39
N TYR A 193 3.74 -26.72 30.17
CA TYR A 193 5.04 -26.29 29.63
C TYR A 193 5.53 -25.00 30.30
N VAL A 194 4.65 -24.00 30.45
CA VAL A 194 4.95 -22.72 31.12
C VAL A 194 5.33 -22.95 32.59
N ASP A 195 4.59 -23.82 33.29
CA ASP A 195 4.91 -24.21 34.67
C ASP A 195 6.30 -24.86 34.79
N ARG A 196 6.70 -25.71 33.83
CA ARG A 196 8.05 -26.33 33.85
C ARG A 196 9.15 -25.35 33.50
N TYR A 197 8.91 -24.44 32.55
CA TYR A 197 9.92 -23.46 32.15
C TYR A 197 10.17 -22.41 33.25
N SER A 198 9.11 -21.96 33.91
CA SER A 198 9.20 -21.07 35.07
C SER A 198 9.94 -21.73 36.24
N LYS A 199 9.73 -23.05 36.44
CA LYS A 199 10.49 -23.87 37.41
C LYS A 199 11.96 -24.07 37.03
N SER A 200 12.30 -24.14 35.73
CA SER A 200 13.70 -24.24 35.26
C SER A 200 14.49 -22.94 35.40
N SER A 201 13.84 -21.78 35.34
CA SER A 201 14.50 -20.48 35.53
C SER A 201 14.95 -20.19 36.98
N ASN A 202 14.52 -21.01 37.95
CA ASN A 202 14.84 -20.86 39.37
C ASN A 202 15.92 -21.81 39.90
N LYS A 203 16.66 -22.52 39.04
CA LYS A 203 17.85 -23.29 39.46
C LYS A 203 19.13 -22.52 39.17
N GLU A 204 19.41 -21.49 39.96
CA GLU A 204 20.79 -21.10 40.24
C GLU A 204 21.22 -21.73 41.56
N LYS A 205 22.34 -22.46 41.49
CA LYS A 205 23.20 -22.91 42.60
C LYS A 205 22.57 -23.95 43.53
N ASP A 206 22.86 -25.23 43.29
CA ASP A 206 23.59 -25.99 44.30
C ASP A 206 24.26 -27.23 43.72
N GLU A 207 25.34 -27.64 44.39
CA GLU A 207 26.28 -28.69 44.03
C GLU A 207 25.68 -30.12 44.08
N THR A 208 26.41 -31.05 43.46
CA THR A 208 26.30 -32.52 43.54
C THR A 208 25.09 -33.20 42.85
N MET A 209 25.35 -33.92 41.76
CA MET A 209 25.40 -35.40 41.76
C MET A 209 25.43 -35.97 40.34
N ASP A 210 26.40 -36.86 40.16
CA ASP A 210 26.34 -38.18 39.52
C ASP A 210 25.99 -38.33 38.04
N ILE A 211 26.98 -38.94 37.38
CA ILE A 211 26.91 -39.64 36.11
C ILE A 211 25.98 -40.83 36.31
N ASP A 212 24.83 -40.83 35.65
CA ASP A 212 24.14 -42.07 35.31
C ASP A 212 23.79 -42.07 33.82
N GLU A 213 24.36 -43.09 33.18
CA GLU A 213 24.10 -43.61 31.83
C GLU A 213 22.66 -44.14 31.78
N ASP A 214 22.08 -44.18 30.58
CA ASP A 214 20.77 -44.78 30.24
C ASP A 214 19.50 -43.93 30.48
N GLY A 215 19.08 -43.21 29.42
CA GLY A 215 17.73 -42.64 29.39
C GLY A 215 17.40 -41.61 28.33
N GLU A 216 18.15 -41.45 27.23
CA GLU A 216 17.68 -40.58 26.14
C GLU A 216 16.58 -41.29 25.34
N THR A 217 15.33 -40.89 25.56
CA THR A 217 14.19 -41.41 24.81
C THR A 217 14.33 -40.97 23.35
N GLU A 218 14.07 -41.85 22.39
CA GLU A 218 14.09 -41.62 20.93
C GLU A 218 13.36 -40.31 20.49
N GLN A 219 12.46 -39.81 21.34
CA GLN A 219 11.73 -38.56 21.21
C GLN A 219 12.60 -37.30 21.33
N ASP A 220 13.62 -37.30 22.21
CA ASP A 220 14.50 -36.15 22.46
C ASP A 220 15.50 -35.92 21.33
N ARG A 221 16.02 -37.01 20.75
CA ARG A 221 16.82 -36.96 19.50
C ARG A 221 16.04 -36.34 18.34
N ARG A 222 14.72 -36.55 18.26
CA ARG A 222 13.86 -35.96 17.21
C ARG A 222 13.58 -34.47 17.43
N LEU A 223 13.53 -34.00 18.68
CA LEU A 223 13.26 -32.60 19.03
C LEU A 223 14.46 -31.65 18.79
N PHE A 224 15.69 -32.17 18.95
CA PHE A 224 16.93 -31.40 18.88
C PHE A 224 17.90 -31.82 17.74
N GLY A 225 17.69 -32.94 17.06
CA GLY A 225 18.61 -33.50 16.05
C GLY A 225 18.68 -32.78 14.69
N LYS A 226 17.92 -31.72 14.47
CA LYS A 226 18.05 -30.84 13.30
C LYS A 226 18.39 -29.43 13.74
N ALA A 227 19.65 -29.22 14.13
CA ALA A 227 20.17 -27.88 14.30
C ALA A 227 20.00 -27.10 12.98
N ILE A 228 19.23 -26.00 13.03
CA ILE A 228 18.94 -25.09 11.90
C ILE A 228 20.21 -24.33 11.45
N PHE A 229 21.30 -24.46 12.21
CA PHE A 229 22.59 -23.88 11.91
C PHE A 229 23.56 -24.93 11.40
N LEU A 230 24.15 -24.67 10.24
CA LEU A 230 25.33 -25.41 9.78
C LEU A 230 26.38 -25.39 10.91
N PRO A 231 26.95 -26.55 11.33
CA PRO A 231 27.92 -26.63 12.42
C PRO A 231 29.11 -25.67 12.30
N ARG A 232 29.47 -25.32 11.05
CA ARG A 232 30.48 -24.31 10.73
C ARG A 232 30.14 -22.90 11.24
N ASN A 233 28.87 -22.50 11.21
CA ASN A 233 28.44 -21.18 11.68
C ASN A 233 28.43 -21.09 13.21
N VAL A 234 28.16 -22.19 13.92
CA VAL A 234 28.22 -22.29 15.39
C VAL A 234 29.66 -22.19 15.87
N ARG A 235 30.60 -22.91 15.23
CA ARG A 235 32.04 -22.78 15.50
C ARG A 235 32.56 -21.36 15.30
N LEU A 236 32.19 -20.71 14.21
CA LEU A 236 32.55 -19.31 13.93
C LEU A 236 31.99 -18.33 14.96
N TRP A 237 30.83 -18.64 15.56
CA TRP A 237 30.24 -17.83 16.62
C TRP A 237 30.99 -18.02 17.95
N HIS A 238 31.30 -19.27 18.32
CA HIS A 238 32.12 -19.56 19.51
C HIS A 238 33.54 -18.98 19.42
N GLU A 239 34.19 -19.03 18.25
CA GLU A 239 35.51 -18.42 18.02
C GLU A 239 35.47 -16.88 18.13
N ARG A 240 34.34 -16.26 17.79
CA ARG A 240 34.21 -14.79 17.75
C ARG A 240 33.70 -14.19 19.07
N VAL A 241 32.84 -14.91 19.80
CA VAL A 241 32.30 -14.50 21.10
C VAL A 241 33.21 -14.92 22.26
N GLY A 242 33.95 -16.03 22.11
CA GLY A 242 34.91 -16.48 23.11
C GLY A 242 36.13 -15.58 23.27
N ASN A 243 36.48 -14.76 22.26
CA ASN A 243 37.79 -14.11 22.19
C ASN A 243 37.79 -12.57 22.17
N ASN A 244 36.64 -11.88 22.34
CA ASN A 244 36.60 -10.41 22.44
C ASN A 244 35.34 -9.91 23.19
N LYS A 245 35.46 -9.68 24.50
CA LYS A 245 34.38 -9.13 25.34
C LYS A 245 34.20 -7.59 25.25
N THR A 246 35.01 -6.88 24.46
CA THR A 246 35.10 -5.40 24.55
C THR A 246 34.64 -4.63 23.31
N ASN A 247 34.14 -5.28 22.26
CA ASN A 247 33.56 -4.58 21.11
C ASN A 247 32.29 -5.28 20.62
N MET A 248 31.21 -5.14 21.40
CA MET A 248 29.85 -5.36 20.88
C MET A 248 29.56 -4.26 19.87
N PRO A 249 29.21 -4.55 18.60
CA PRO A 249 28.61 -3.53 17.75
C PRO A 249 27.31 -3.09 18.43
N LYS A 250 27.14 -1.78 18.66
CA LYS A 250 25.88 -1.19 19.12
C LYS A 250 24.75 -1.76 18.27
N ILE A 251 23.93 -2.61 18.89
CA ILE A 251 22.62 -2.97 18.40
C ILE A 251 21.75 -1.82 18.89
N ASP A 252 21.31 -0.95 17.99
CA ASP A 252 20.24 -0.02 18.31
C ASP A 252 19.00 -0.87 18.61
N SER A 253 18.64 -0.87 19.88
CA SER A 253 17.41 -1.44 20.40
C SER A 253 16.28 -0.52 19.98
N CYS A 254 15.46 -1.00 19.04
CA CYS A 254 14.08 -0.53 18.92
C CYS A 254 13.24 -1.57 19.65
N ASP A 255 12.75 -1.20 20.83
CA ASP A 255 11.82 -1.98 21.64
C ASP A 255 10.51 -2.17 20.86
N ASP A 256 10.34 -3.31 20.22
CA ASP A 256 9.04 -3.87 19.80
C ASP A 256 9.21 -5.36 19.43
N THR A 257 9.73 -6.16 20.38
CA THR A 257 9.81 -7.62 20.22
C THR A 257 8.42 -8.25 20.38
N GLU A 258 7.75 -8.57 19.27
CA GLU A 258 6.56 -9.42 19.28
C GLU A 258 6.96 -10.92 19.29
N CYS A 259 6.66 -11.60 20.41
CA CYS A 259 6.83 -13.05 20.53
C CYS A 259 5.65 -13.77 19.84
N LYS A 260 5.90 -14.57 18.79
CA LYS A 260 4.90 -15.61 18.39
C LYS A 260 5.34 -16.97 18.89
N PHE A 261 4.42 -17.59 19.59
CA PHE A 261 4.48 -18.97 20.01
C PHE A 261 4.01 -19.87 18.86
N ASN A 262 4.83 -20.85 18.50
CA ASN A 262 4.43 -21.91 17.59
C ASN A 262 3.85 -23.06 18.42
N LEU A 263 2.52 -23.15 18.48
CA LEU A 263 1.78 -24.12 19.28
C LEU A 263 2.03 -25.58 18.87
N ASN A 264 2.43 -25.82 17.60
CA ASN A 264 2.75 -27.16 17.10
C ASN A 264 4.14 -27.66 17.50
N SER A 265 5.07 -26.78 17.89
CA SER A 265 6.46 -27.16 18.17
C SER A 265 6.93 -26.85 19.58
N TYR A 266 6.08 -26.25 20.43
CA TYR A 266 6.40 -25.87 21.82
C TYR A 266 7.74 -25.12 21.96
N LYS A 267 8.11 -24.32 20.95
CA LYS A 267 9.33 -23.51 20.94
C LYS A 267 8.96 -22.03 21.00
N MET A 268 9.50 -21.32 21.99
CA MET A 268 9.50 -19.86 22.04
C MET A 268 10.56 -19.36 21.06
N VAL A 269 10.15 -18.62 20.03
CA VAL A 269 11.05 -17.99 19.07
C VAL A 269 10.91 -16.49 19.23
N PHE A 270 11.98 -15.84 19.70
CA PHE A 270 12.07 -14.38 19.66
C PHE A 270 12.16 -13.95 18.20
N VAL A 271 11.05 -13.41 17.69
CA VAL A 271 11.01 -12.88 16.33
C VAL A 271 11.42 -11.42 16.40
N LEU A 272 12.74 -11.19 16.34
CA LEU A 272 13.26 -9.89 15.98
C LEU A 272 12.97 -9.68 14.50
N ASP A 273 12.09 -8.72 14.22
CA ASP A 273 11.80 -8.18 12.90
C ASP A 273 11.20 -9.21 11.91
N ARG A 274 9.86 -9.17 11.77
CA ARG A 274 9.11 -10.06 10.85
C ARG A 274 9.28 -9.70 9.38
N GLU A 275 10.51 -9.63 8.87
CA GLU A 275 10.83 -9.86 7.44
C GLU A 275 12.22 -10.49 7.23
N SER A 276 12.72 -11.27 8.19
CA SER A 276 14.07 -11.82 8.10
C SER A 276 14.13 -13.15 7.32
N TYR A 277 14.25 -13.06 5.98
CA TYR A 277 15.18 -13.98 5.32
C TYR A 277 16.54 -13.77 6.00
N LEU A 278 17.05 -14.79 6.70
CA LEU A 278 18.34 -14.74 7.39
C LEU A 278 19.49 -14.70 6.36
N TYR A 279 19.70 -13.54 5.75
CA TYR A 279 20.86 -13.27 4.94
C TYR A 279 22.01 -12.88 5.86
N LYS A 280 23.17 -13.54 5.70
CA LYS A 280 24.42 -13.06 6.33
C LYS A 280 24.58 -11.58 5.98
N ARG A 281 25.04 -10.74 6.91
CA ARG A 281 25.33 -9.32 6.66
C ARG A 281 26.12 -9.19 5.33
N GLN A 282 25.61 -8.35 4.41
CA GLN A 282 26.11 -8.19 3.03
C GLN A 282 25.83 -9.33 2.03
N ALA A 283 24.98 -10.32 2.32
CA ALA A 283 24.73 -11.43 1.38
C ALA A 283 24.12 -10.94 0.06
N LEU A 284 23.21 -9.97 0.07
CA LEU A 284 22.66 -9.37 -1.14
C LEU A 284 23.71 -8.56 -1.92
N LEU A 285 24.62 -7.88 -1.23
CA LEU A 285 25.75 -7.16 -1.85
C LEU A 285 26.74 -8.15 -2.50
N ARG A 286 27.02 -9.27 -1.82
CA ARG A 286 27.86 -10.35 -2.36
C ARG A 286 27.18 -11.03 -3.55
N ALA A 287 25.89 -11.34 -3.42
CA ALA A 287 25.09 -11.92 -4.49
C ALA A 287 25.10 -11.02 -5.73
N ARG A 288 24.89 -9.70 -5.59
CA ARG A 288 25.01 -8.74 -6.70
C ARG A 288 26.39 -8.74 -7.36
N LYS A 289 27.48 -8.84 -6.57
CA LYS A 289 28.85 -8.94 -7.09
C LYS A 289 29.11 -10.25 -7.83
N THR A 290 28.59 -11.37 -7.34
CA THR A 290 28.82 -12.71 -7.91
C THR A 290 27.81 -13.10 -8.99
N HIS A 291 26.69 -12.37 -9.11
CA HIS A 291 25.56 -12.71 -9.98
C HIS A 291 25.99 -12.92 -11.43
N LYS A 292 26.73 -11.97 -12.00
CA LYS A 292 27.21 -12.03 -13.39
C LYS A 292 28.09 -13.25 -13.67
N GLN A 293 29.02 -13.57 -12.77
CA GLN A 293 29.91 -14.72 -12.91
C GLN A 293 29.16 -16.04 -12.76
N LEU A 294 28.23 -16.12 -11.80
CA LEU A 294 27.41 -17.31 -11.57
C LEU A 294 26.45 -17.57 -12.73
N SER A 295 25.74 -16.55 -13.24
CA SER A 295 24.84 -16.71 -14.38
C SER A 295 25.57 -17.22 -15.63
N ARG A 296 26.77 -16.72 -15.91
CA ARG A 296 27.61 -17.21 -17.01
C ARG A 296 28.01 -18.68 -16.80
N ARG A 297 28.48 -19.04 -15.61
CA ARG A 297 28.88 -20.42 -15.29
C ARG A 297 27.71 -21.40 -15.39
N MET A 298 26.54 -21.02 -14.87
CA MET A 298 25.33 -21.85 -14.95
C MET A 298 24.84 -21.98 -16.40
N SER A 299 24.97 -20.92 -17.20
CA SER A 299 24.67 -20.97 -18.63
C SER A 299 25.56 -21.97 -19.36
N VAL A 300 26.89 -21.94 -19.16
CA VAL A 300 27.81 -22.90 -19.80
C VAL A 300 27.39 -24.33 -19.45
N LYS A 301 27.19 -24.61 -18.16
CA LYS A 301 26.76 -25.93 -17.69
C LYS A 301 25.43 -26.38 -18.32
N PHE A 302 24.48 -25.45 -18.50
CA PHE A 302 23.21 -25.76 -19.15
C PHE A 302 23.39 -26.10 -20.64
N HIS A 303 24.23 -25.36 -21.38
CA HIS A 303 24.44 -25.63 -22.80
C HIS A 303 25.20 -26.94 -23.02
N GLU A 304 26.20 -27.24 -22.18
CA GLU A 304 26.89 -28.54 -22.20
C GLU A 304 25.91 -29.69 -21.95
N TRP A 305 25.05 -29.55 -20.94
CA TRP A 305 24.00 -30.54 -20.65
C TRP A 305 23.01 -30.68 -21.82
N HIS A 306 22.51 -29.56 -22.35
CA HIS A 306 21.55 -29.55 -23.43
C HIS A 306 22.14 -30.16 -24.72
N GLN A 307 23.38 -29.81 -25.06
CA GLN A 307 24.08 -30.37 -26.21
C GLN A 307 24.22 -31.89 -26.07
N ASN A 308 24.76 -32.37 -24.96
CA ASN A 308 24.89 -33.79 -24.70
C ASN A 308 23.51 -34.51 -24.68
N TRP A 309 22.48 -33.87 -24.16
CA TRP A 309 21.12 -34.43 -24.20
C TRP A 309 20.60 -34.51 -25.65
N SER A 310 20.76 -33.44 -26.44
CA SER A 310 20.30 -33.38 -27.82
C SER A 310 20.97 -34.43 -28.72
N GLU A 311 22.29 -34.62 -28.58
CA GLU A 311 23.05 -35.60 -29.35
C GLU A 311 22.60 -37.05 -29.07
N ASN A 312 22.14 -37.33 -27.85
CA ASN A 312 21.73 -38.67 -27.42
C ASN A 312 20.24 -38.98 -27.69
N HIS A 313 19.39 -37.96 -27.85
CA HIS A 313 17.93 -38.14 -27.87
C HIS A 313 17.23 -37.61 -29.11
N LEU A 314 17.89 -36.80 -29.95
CA LEU A 314 17.27 -36.20 -31.14
C LEU A 314 17.97 -36.67 -32.41
N SER A 315 17.19 -37.03 -33.43
CA SER A 315 17.72 -37.21 -34.78
C SER A 315 17.94 -35.85 -35.46
N PRO A 316 18.86 -35.75 -36.45
CA PRO A 316 19.06 -34.51 -37.20
C PRO A 316 17.78 -33.97 -37.85
N GLN A 317 16.92 -34.88 -38.33
CA GLN A 317 15.63 -34.54 -38.95
C GLN A 317 14.64 -33.93 -37.93
N GLN A 318 14.61 -34.44 -36.69
CA GLN A 318 13.77 -33.87 -35.64
C GLN A 318 14.27 -32.49 -35.19
N TYR A 319 15.58 -32.28 -35.20
CA TYR A 319 16.18 -30.99 -34.89
C TYR A 319 15.88 -29.94 -35.98
N GLU A 320 16.00 -30.33 -37.25
CA GLU A 320 15.62 -29.48 -38.39
C GLU A 320 14.14 -29.14 -38.38
N PHE A 321 13.26 -30.14 -38.16
CA PHE A 321 11.83 -29.92 -38.02
C PHE A 321 11.49 -28.94 -36.90
N ALA A 322 12.14 -29.05 -35.73
CA ALA A 322 11.93 -28.12 -34.62
C ALA A 322 12.37 -26.69 -34.97
N ASN A 323 13.45 -26.53 -35.73
CA ASN A 323 13.91 -25.22 -36.20
C ASN A 323 12.95 -24.63 -37.25
N GLU A 324 12.45 -25.44 -38.18
CA GLU A 324 11.45 -25.00 -39.17
C GLU A 324 10.12 -24.61 -38.51
N TRP A 325 9.71 -25.37 -37.49
CA TRP A 325 8.56 -25.05 -36.64
C TRP A 325 8.75 -23.71 -35.92
N MET A 326 9.91 -23.49 -35.28
CA MET A 326 10.24 -22.23 -34.59
C MET A 326 10.24 -21.02 -35.54
N MET A 327 10.59 -21.22 -36.81
CA MET A 327 10.58 -20.16 -37.83
C MET A 327 9.21 -19.97 -38.48
N GLY A 328 8.25 -20.87 -38.26
CA GLY A 328 6.92 -20.84 -38.90
C GLY A 328 6.97 -21.13 -40.39
N ASN A 329 7.97 -21.88 -40.87
CA ASN A 329 8.13 -22.24 -42.28
C ASN A 329 7.33 -23.48 -42.70
N LEU A 330 6.46 -23.99 -41.81
CA LEU A 330 5.64 -25.17 -42.05
C LEU A 330 4.39 -24.83 -42.88
N SER A 331 3.99 -25.76 -43.75
CA SER A 331 2.89 -25.59 -44.72
C SER A 331 1.54 -25.21 -44.12
N ASP A 332 1.33 -25.57 -42.86
CA ASP A 332 0.03 -25.47 -42.19
C ASP A 332 -0.16 -24.13 -41.44
N TYR A 333 0.86 -23.27 -41.45
CA TYR A 333 0.85 -21.99 -40.73
C TYR A 333 0.61 -20.80 -41.68
N LYS A 334 -0.03 -19.75 -41.15
CA LYS A 334 -0.26 -18.50 -41.88
C LYS A 334 1.10 -17.90 -42.28
N VAL A 335 1.29 -17.58 -43.56
CA VAL A 335 2.54 -17.02 -44.10
C VAL A 335 3.06 -15.88 -43.22
N ASN A 336 4.18 -16.16 -42.53
CA ASN A 336 4.84 -15.24 -41.63
C ASN A 336 6.31 -15.08 -42.03
N HIS A 337 6.85 -13.89 -41.78
CA HIS A 337 8.27 -13.61 -41.87
C HIS A 337 8.84 -13.56 -40.45
N THR A 338 9.50 -14.64 -40.03
CA THR A 338 10.18 -14.68 -38.74
C THR A 338 11.63 -14.25 -38.90
N THR A 339 12.02 -13.19 -38.20
CA THR A 339 13.41 -12.73 -38.12
C THR A 339 14.00 -13.06 -36.76
N ILE A 340 15.25 -13.50 -36.74
CA ILE A 340 16.00 -13.74 -35.51
C ILE A 340 16.80 -12.49 -35.19
N LEU A 341 16.52 -11.90 -34.03
CA LEU A 341 17.22 -10.74 -33.49
C LEU A 341 18.14 -11.19 -32.34
N THR A 342 19.37 -10.72 -32.34
CA THR A 342 20.39 -10.98 -31.31
C THR A 342 20.86 -9.69 -30.65
N ASP A 343 19.94 -8.72 -30.52
CA ASP A 343 20.17 -7.34 -30.09
C ASP A 343 20.05 -7.14 -28.56
N ASN A 344 20.14 -8.21 -27.77
CA ASN A 344 19.88 -8.12 -26.34
C ASN A 344 21.03 -7.46 -25.55
N PRO A 345 20.72 -6.65 -24.52
CA PRO A 345 21.72 -6.01 -23.68
C PRO A 345 22.54 -7.04 -22.88
N LEU A 346 23.88 -6.92 -22.92
CA LEU A 346 24.82 -7.82 -22.24
C LEU A 346 25.21 -7.37 -20.82
N ASP A 347 24.84 -6.15 -20.45
CA ASP A 347 24.97 -5.56 -19.11
C ASP A 347 23.89 -6.04 -18.15
N LYS A 348 22.81 -6.66 -18.67
CA LYS A 348 21.69 -7.21 -17.91
C LYS A 348 21.66 -8.75 -17.95
N PRO A 349 21.07 -9.40 -16.94
CA PRO A 349 20.84 -10.85 -16.97
C PRO A 349 20.05 -11.24 -18.24
N PRO A 350 20.43 -12.31 -18.95
CA PRO A 350 21.36 -13.37 -18.57
C PRO A 350 22.85 -13.14 -18.91
N TYR A 351 23.27 -11.92 -19.27
CA TYR A 351 24.66 -11.53 -19.59
C TYR A 351 25.31 -12.30 -20.75
N ARG A 352 24.48 -12.77 -21.68
CA ARG A 352 24.86 -13.48 -22.91
C ARG A 352 23.92 -13.11 -24.04
N VAL A 353 24.35 -13.33 -25.27
CA VAL A 353 23.48 -13.21 -26.44
C VAL A 353 22.46 -14.34 -26.42
N TYR A 354 21.20 -14.03 -26.70
CA TYR A 354 20.15 -15.02 -26.93
C TYR A 354 19.29 -14.62 -28.13
N ASN A 355 18.73 -15.62 -28.81
CA ASN A 355 17.90 -15.41 -29.97
C ASN A 355 16.52 -14.90 -29.52
N ARG A 356 16.09 -13.77 -30.09
CA ARG A 356 14.73 -13.25 -29.96
C ARG A 356 14.05 -13.35 -31.31
N PHE A 357 12.98 -14.11 -31.38
CA PHE A 357 12.20 -14.29 -32.61
C PHE A 357 11.19 -13.14 -32.73
N ARG A 358 11.21 -12.42 -33.85
CA ARG A 358 10.18 -11.44 -34.22
C ARG A 358 9.42 -11.98 -35.41
N VAL A 359 8.11 -12.11 -35.26
CA VAL A 359 7.22 -12.61 -36.31
C VAL A 359 6.46 -11.42 -36.91
N GLU A 360 6.61 -11.22 -38.21
CA GLU A 360 5.82 -10.27 -38.98
C GLU A 360 4.90 -11.05 -39.92
N TYR A 361 3.59 -10.88 -39.75
CA TYR A 361 2.61 -11.53 -40.63
C TYR A 361 2.46 -10.73 -41.92
N LYS A 362 2.37 -11.43 -43.07
CA LYS A 362 1.98 -10.79 -44.33
C LYS A 362 0.48 -10.49 -44.37
#